data_AF-A0A4Y2ASL7-F1
#
_entry.id   AF-A0A4Y2ASL7-F1
#
_cell.length_a   1.000
_cell.length_b   1.000
_cell.length_c   1.000
_cell.angle_alpha   90.00
_cell.angle_beta   90.00
_cell.angle_gamma   90.00
#
_symmetry.space_group_name_H-M   'P 1'
#
loop_
_entity.id
_entity.type
_entity.pdbx_description
1 polymer ?
#
loop_
_entity_poly.entity_id
_entity_poly.type
_entity_poly.pdbx_seq_one_letter_code
_entity_poly.pdbx_strand_id
1 'polypeptide(L)'
;MNSDSDTEYLIEKESSDEEFSSSESESDDDSLGSARDWCRVDITISQPSPPKFPCTGNPGLKVSAGDSEDPLDYFNLFFDDEIFNFIVSETNRYHTSRMPN
;
A
#
# COMPACT_ATOMS: atom_id res chain seq x y z
N MET A 1 42.92 -4.78 -33.85
CA MET A 1 41.49 -4.75 -34.29
C MET A 1 40.71 -4.51 -33.02
N ASN A 2 40.37 -3.25 -32.80
CA ASN A 2 39.71 -2.77 -31.59
C ASN A 2 38.21 -2.78 -31.91
N SER A 3 37.45 -3.61 -31.21
CA SER A 3 35.99 -3.64 -31.30
C SER A 3 35.45 -3.07 -30.02
N ASP A 4 35.38 -1.75 -29.94
CA ASP A 4 34.56 -1.06 -28.94
C ASP A 4 33.10 -1.13 -29.42
N SER A 5 32.29 -1.88 -28.68
CA SER A 5 30.85 -1.98 -28.88
C SER A 5 30.18 -1.15 -27.79
N ASP A 6 30.11 0.17 -27.99
CA ASP A 6 29.36 1.07 -27.15
C ASP A 6 27.86 0.87 -27.41
N THR A 7 27.24 -0.06 -26.68
CA THR A 7 25.78 -0.14 -26.59
C THR A 7 25.29 0.91 -25.59
N GLU A 8 25.00 2.09 -26.11
CA GLU A 8 24.27 3.16 -25.43
C GLU A 8 22.94 2.61 -24.87
N TYR A 9 22.84 2.49 -23.55
CA TYR A 9 21.61 2.11 -22.86
C TYR A 9 20.67 3.32 -22.88
N LEU A 10 19.84 3.43 -23.92
CA LEU A 10 18.78 4.43 -23.97
C LEU A 10 17.73 4.06 -22.92
N ILE A 11 17.87 4.63 -21.72
CA ILE A 11 16.79 4.64 -20.72
C ILE A 11 15.74 5.59 -21.28
N GLU A 12 14.76 5.05 -22.00
CA GLU A 12 13.54 5.78 -22.32
C GLU A 12 12.84 6.11 -21.00
N LYS A 13 12.96 7.37 -20.58
CA LYS A 13 12.26 7.91 -19.44
C LYS A 13 10.80 8.13 -19.85
N GLU A 14 10.01 7.07 -19.79
CA GLU A 14 8.56 7.16 -19.71
C GLU A 14 8.23 7.97 -18.45
N SER A 15 7.98 9.27 -18.63
CA SER A 15 7.30 10.08 -17.62
C SER A 15 5.84 9.67 -17.70
N SER A 16 5.43 8.69 -16.90
CA SER A 16 4.01 8.44 -16.74
C SER A 16 3.42 9.60 -15.94
N ASP A 17 2.84 10.56 -16.67
CA ASP A 17 1.94 11.56 -16.12
C ASP A 17 0.63 10.85 -15.73
N GLU A 18 0.70 10.00 -14.71
CA GLU A 18 -0.48 9.44 -14.05
C GLU A 18 -1.15 10.61 -13.33
N GLU A 19 -2.09 11.26 -14.02
CA GLU A 19 -3.04 12.17 -13.41
C GLU A 19 -3.76 11.35 -12.33
N PHE A 20 -3.41 11.58 -11.06
CA PHE A 20 -4.12 11.07 -9.91
C PHE A 20 -5.56 11.63 -9.96
N SER A 21 -6.42 10.96 -10.71
CA SER A 21 -7.86 11.21 -10.67
C SER A 21 -8.37 10.59 -9.37
N SER A 22 -8.25 11.33 -8.27
CA SER A 22 -8.95 11.01 -7.03
C SER A 22 -10.44 10.92 -7.36
N SER A 23 -10.98 9.70 -7.39
CA SER A 23 -12.42 9.50 -7.39
C SER A 23 -12.91 9.81 -5.98
N GLU A 24 -13.12 11.10 -5.69
CA GLU A 24 -13.89 11.53 -4.54
C GLU A 24 -15.31 11.01 -4.75
N SER A 25 -15.61 9.81 -4.23
CA SER A 25 -16.98 9.35 -4.09
C SER A 25 -17.60 10.22 -3.00
N GLU A 26 -18.31 11.26 -3.44
CA GLU A 26 -19.23 12.04 -2.61
C GLU A 26 -20.34 11.08 -2.15
N SER A 27 -20.07 10.32 -1.09
CA SER A 27 -21.12 9.65 -0.35
C SER A 27 -21.96 10.74 0.27
N ASP A 28 -23.17 10.96 -0.26
CA ASP A 28 -24.23 11.79 0.33
C ASP A 28 -24.72 11.15 1.65
N ASP A 29 -23.81 10.93 2.60
CA ASP A 29 -24.14 10.63 3.98
C ASP A 29 -24.45 11.97 4.65
N ASP A 30 -25.73 12.37 4.58
CA ASP A 30 -26.29 13.56 5.23
C ASP A 30 -25.96 13.64 6.73
N SER A 31 -25.51 12.53 7.34
CA SER A 31 -25.03 12.43 8.72
C SER A 31 -23.77 13.27 8.99
N LEU A 32 -22.89 13.47 7.99
CA LEU A 32 -21.63 14.22 8.15
C LEU A 32 -21.75 15.72 7.87
N GLY A 33 -22.94 16.21 7.52
CA GLY A 33 -23.17 17.62 7.22
C GLY A 33 -22.67 18.56 8.33
N SER A 34 -22.90 18.19 9.60
CA SER A 34 -22.46 19.00 10.75
C SER A 34 -20.96 18.87 11.05
N ALA A 35 -20.29 17.81 10.59
CA ALA A 35 -18.84 17.66 10.76
C ALA A 35 -18.04 18.66 9.90
N ARG A 36 -18.69 19.23 8.88
CA ARG A 36 -18.13 20.26 7.98
C ARG A 36 -18.42 21.69 8.44
N ASP A 37 -19.16 21.85 9.54
CA ASP A 37 -19.47 23.17 10.10
C ASP A 37 -18.29 23.72 10.91
N TRP A 38 -17.50 24.57 10.26
CA TRP A 38 -16.43 25.32 10.93
C TRP A 38 -17.05 26.38 11.86
N CYS A 39 -16.83 26.25 13.17
CA CYS A 39 -17.22 27.26 14.13
C CYS A 39 -16.09 28.28 14.36
N ARG A 40 -16.43 29.57 14.53
CA ARG A 40 -15.46 30.58 14.93
C ARG A 40 -15.06 30.33 16.39
N VAL A 41 -13.76 30.26 16.64
CA VAL A 41 -13.24 30.16 18.00
C VAL A 41 -13.38 31.51 18.69
N ASP A 42 -14.19 31.57 19.75
CA ASP A 42 -14.26 32.73 20.63
C ASP A 42 -13.09 32.69 21.62
N ILE A 43 -12.06 33.49 21.34
CA ILE A 43 -10.85 33.62 22.18
C ILE A 43 -11.11 34.24 23.56
N THR A 44 -12.29 34.82 23.78
CA THR A 44 -12.68 35.35 25.10
C THR A 44 -13.27 34.28 26.01
N ILE A 45 -13.73 33.17 25.43
CA ILE A 45 -14.24 32.00 26.14
C ILE A 45 -13.09 31.00 26.24
N SER A 46 -12.49 30.89 27.43
CA SER A 46 -11.51 29.84 27.73
C SER A 46 -12.21 28.49 27.77
N GLN A 47 -12.45 27.87 26.61
CA GLN A 47 -12.88 26.48 26.58
C GLN A 47 -11.69 25.58 26.93
N PRO A 48 -11.87 24.58 27.81
CA PRO A 48 -10.82 23.62 28.09
C PRO A 48 -10.42 22.92 26.80
N SER A 49 -9.11 22.78 26.58
CA SER A 49 -8.58 22.05 25.44
C SER A 49 -9.21 20.64 25.41
N PRO A 50 -9.61 20.14 24.23
CA PRO A 50 -10.10 18.78 24.10
C PRO A 50 -9.13 17.79 24.78
N PRO A 51 -9.63 16.69 25.36
CA PRO A 51 -8.78 15.68 25.95
C PRO A 51 -7.75 15.24 24.92
N LYS A 52 -6.46 15.38 25.25
CA LYS A 52 -5.40 14.78 24.44
C LYS A 52 -5.57 13.27 24.59
N PHE A 53 -5.97 12.60 23.53
CA PHE A 53 -5.94 11.14 23.50
C PHE A 53 -4.47 10.72 23.58
N PRO A 54 -4.04 10.04 24.65
CA PRO A 54 -2.70 9.49 24.66
C PRO A 54 -2.68 8.38 23.63
N CYS A 55 -1.87 8.52 22.58
CA CYS A 55 -1.54 7.43 21.69
C CYS A 55 -0.67 6.43 22.47
N THR A 56 -1.28 5.60 23.33
CA THR A 56 -0.59 4.65 24.21
C THR A 56 -0.21 3.35 23.50
N GLY A 57 -0.56 3.21 22.23
CA GLY A 57 -0.13 2.07 21.43
C GLY A 57 1.34 2.22 21.04
N ASN A 58 2.06 1.11 20.97
CA ASN A 58 3.30 1.04 20.20
C ASN A 58 2.90 0.76 18.74
N PRO A 59 2.85 1.75 17.84
CA PRO A 59 2.67 1.49 16.42
C PRO A 59 3.88 0.73 15.88
N GLY A 60 3.66 -0.18 14.92
CA GLY A 60 4.73 -0.95 14.30
C GLY A 60 4.36 -2.42 14.11
N LEU A 61 5.27 -3.14 13.45
CA LEU A 61 5.12 -4.56 13.15
C LEU A 61 5.00 -5.35 14.46
N LYS A 62 3.96 -6.19 14.53
CA LYS A 62 3.64 -7.01 15.73
C LYS A 62 4.23 -8.42 15.67
N VAL A 63 4.89 -8.74 14.57
CA VAL A 63 5.50 -10.03 14.28
C VAL A 63 7.01 -9.83 14.11
N SER A 64 7.79 -10.87 14.40
CA SER A 64 9.23 -10.85 14.12
C SER A 64 9.46 -11.23 12.65
N ALA A 65 10.03 -10.30 11.87
CA ALA A 65 10.46 -10.55 10.50
C ALA A 65 11.97 -10.86 10.52
N GLY A 66 12.33 -12.09 10.88
CA GLY A 66 13.71 -12.55 10.97
C GLY A 66 14.64 -11.68 11.84
N ASP A 67 15.92 -12.04 11.87
CA ASP A 67 16.98 -11.22 12.49
C ASP A 67 17.79 -10.45 11.43
N SER A 68 17.42 -10.60 10.15
CA SER A 68 18.33 -10.33 9.03
C SER A 68 18.14 -8.98 8.34
N GLU A 69 17.12 -8.19 8.71
CA GLU A 69 16.66 -7.00 7.96
C GLU A 69 16.46 -7.27 6.45
N ASP A 70 16.35 -8.54 6.03
CA ASP A 70 16.16 -8.92 4.64
C ASP A 70 14.72 -8.56 4.21
N PRO A 71 14.53 -7.75 3.15
CA PRO A 71 13.22 -7.48 2.58
C PRO A 71 12.38 -8.74 2.29
N LEU A 72 13.02 -9.88 1.98
CA LEU A 72 12.34 -11.15 1.76
C LEU A 72 11.63 -11.67 3.01
N ASP A 73 12.18 -11.45 4.20
CA ASP A 73 11.55 -11.88 5.46
C ASP A 73 10.20 -11.19 5.68
N TYR A 74 10.09 -9.92 5.28
CA TYR A 74 8.83 -9.17 5.34
C TYR A 74 7.83 -9.60 4.27
N PHE A 75 8.30 -9.93 3.07
CA PHE A 75 7.45 -10.44 1.99
C PHE A 75 6.81 -11.78 2.38
N ASN A 76 7.60 -12.68 2.97
CA ASN A 76 7.16 -14.00 3.41
C ASN A 76 6.15 -13.96 4.57
N LEU A 77 5.96 -12.82 5.25
CA LEU A 77 4.86 -12.65 6.22
C LEU A 77 3.48 -12.72 5.57
N PHE A 78 3.39 -12.41 4.27
CA PHE A 78 2.14 -12.34 3.53
C PHE A 78 2.03 -13.45 2.47
N PHE A 79 3.17 -13.94 1.98
CA PHE A 79 3.26 -15.01 0.99
C PHE A 79 4.03 -16.18 1.59
N ASP A 80 3.30 -17.03 2.30
CA ASP A 80 3.83 -18.24 2.89
C ASP A 80 3.82 -19.43 1.89
N ASP A 81 4.42 -20.53 2.32
CA ASP A 81 4.47 -21.76 1.53
C ASP A 81 3.07 -22.28 1.19
N GLU A 82 2.06 -22.02 2.03
CA GLU A 82 0.69 -22.47 1.76
C GLU A 82 0.13 -21.74 0.54
N ILE A 83 0.25 -20.41 0.50
CA ILE A 83 -0.18 -19.58 -0.63
C ILE A 83 0.59 -19.96 -1.89
N PHE A 84 1.91 -20.13 -1.79
CA PHE A 84 2.72 -20.54 -2.94
C PHE A 84 2.31 -21.91 -3.48
N ASN A 85 2.14 -22.89 -2.61
CA ASN A 85 1.70 -24.23 -3.00
C ASN A 85 0.31 -24.22 -3.61
N PHE A 86 -0.59 -23.39 -3.09
CA PHE A 86 -1.92 -23.21 -3.67
C PHE A 86 -1.82 -22.66 -5.10
N ILE A 87 -1.06 -21.58 -5.32
CA ILE A 87 -0.87 -20.98 -6.65
C ILE A 87 -0.29 -22.00 -7.63
N VAL A 88 0.76 -22.73 -7.24
CA VAL A 88 1.39 -23.75 -8.08
C VAL A 88 0.39 -24.85 -8.43
N SER A 89 -0.34 -25.36 -7.44
CA SER A 89 -1.32 -26.43 -7.64
C SER A 89 -2.45 -26.00 -8.56
N GLU A 90 -2.97 -24.79 -8.36
CA GLU A 90 -4.06 -24.22 -9.16
C GLU A 90 -3.62 -23.97 -10.60
N THR A 91 -2.43 -23.41 -10.79
CA THR A 91 -1.85 -23.12 -12.12
C THR A 91 -1.66 -24.41 -12.92
N ASN A 92 -1.10 -25.44 -12.28
CA ASN A 92 -0.88 -26.75 -12.92
C ASN A 92 -2.20 -27.47 -13.23
N ARG A 93 -3.18 -27.39 -12.33
CA ARG A 93 -4.54 -27.92 -12.57
C ARG A 93 -5.17 -27.26 -13.78
N TYR A 94 -5.09 -25.92 -13.88
CA TYR A 94 -5.62 -25.16 -15.00
C TYR A 94 -4.92 -25.50 -16.32
N HIS A 95 -3.60 -25.69 -16.29
CA HIS A 95 -2.85 -26.11 -17.48
C HIS A 95 -3.32 -27.49 -17.98
N THR A 96 -3.42 -28.45 -17.06
CA THR A 96 -3.82 -29.83 -17.36
C THR A 96 -5.25 -29.92 -17.91
N SER A 97 -6.17 -29.09 -17.40
CA SER A 97 -7.57 -29.10 -17.88
C SER A 97 -7.73 -28.53 -19.30
N ARG A 98 -6.82 -27.66 -19.73
CA ARG A 98 -6.92 -26.93 -21.01
C ARG A 98 -6.04 -27.51 -22.12
N MET A 99 -4.98 -28.23 -21.75
CA MET A 99 -4.11 -28.98 -22.66
C MET A 99 -4.07 -30.45 -22.25
N PRO A 100 -5.19 -31.18 -22.39
CA PRO A 100 -5.16 -32.63 -22.18
C PRO A 100 -4.24 -33.25 -23.24
N ASN A 101 -3.25 -34.02 -22.77
CA ASN A 101 -2.39 -34.84 -23.64
C ASN A 101 -3.21 -35.85 -24.45
#